data_AF-Q5M4L8-F1
#
_entry.id   AF-Q5M4L8-F1
#
_cell.length_a   1.000
_cell.length_b   1.000
_cell.length_c   1.000
_cell.angle_alpha   90.00
_cell.angle_beta   90.00
_cell.angle_gamma   90.00
#
_symmetry.space_group_name_H-M   'P 1'
#
loop_
_entity.id
_entity.type
_entity.pdbx_description
1 polymer ?
#
loop_
_entity_poly.entity_id
_entity_poly.type
_entity_poly.pdbx_seq_one_letter_code
_entity_poly.pdbx_strand_id
1 'polypeptide(L)'
;MALKLVRKVDRKKDIFELRINTEGIFARSLFFRLEKANEEEDNVASPTYIITNSFKKKTNKTPSKELKKAIKRKSNYKNKR
;
A
#
# COMPACT_ATOMS: atom_id res chain seq x y z
N MET A 1 -3.59 -23.22 5.05
CA MET A 1 -2.90 -21.99 5.50
C MET A 1 -3.72 -20.77 5.06
N ALA A 2 -4.10 -19.90 5.99
CA ALA A 2 -4.80 -18.66 5.65
C ALA A 2 -3.89 -17.73 4.82
N LEU A 3 -4.40 -17.23 3.69
CA LEU A 3 -3.70 -16.22 2.90
C LEU A 3 -3.62 -14.93 3.72
N LYS A 4 -2.41 -14.47 4.02
CA LYS A 4 -2.23 -13.17 4.63
C LYS A 4 -2.63 -12.08 3.64
N LEU A 5 -3.77 -11.43 3.90
CA LEU A 5 -4.37 -10.38 3.06
C LEU A 5 -3.42 -9.20 2.86
N VAL A 6 -2.60 -8.88 3.86
CA VAL A 6 -1.66 -7.76 3.83
C VAL A 6 -0.25 -8.21 4.16
N ARG A 7 0.74 -7.74 3.38
CA ARG A 7 2.17 -7.94 3.66
C ARG A 7 2.91 -6.61 3.63
N LYS A 8 3.75 -6.34 4.63
CA LYS A 8 4.72 -5.24 4.57
C LYS A 8 5.84 -5.62 3.60
N VAL A 9 6.00 -4.88 2.51
CA VAL A 9 6.98 -5.17 1.44
C VAL A 9 8.21 -4.27 1.50
N ASP A 10 8.08 -3.09 2.11
CA ASP A 10 9.21 -2.23 2.47
C ASP A 10 9.03 -1.76 3.92
N ARG A 11 9.96 -2.17 4.79
CA ARG A 11 9.95 -1.80 6.22
C ARG A 11 10.39 -0.37 6.46
N LYS A 12 11.35 0.15 5.69
CA LYS A 12 11.94 1.48 5.87
C LYS A 12 11.03 2.57 5.33
N LYS A 13 10.26 2.27 4.28
CA LYS A 13 9.36 3.23 3.61
C LYS A 13 7.89 3.02 3.97
N ASP A 14 7.58 2.09 4.87
CA ASP A 14 6.22 1.72 5.26
C ASP A 14 5.28 1.54 4.06
N ILE A 15 5.67 0.63 3.16
CA ILE A 15 4.86 0.21 2.02
C ILE A 15 4.32 -1.19 2.26
N PHE A 16 3.03 -1.34 2.02
CA PHE A 16 2.28 -2.57 2.22
C PHE A 16 1.71 -3.06 0.89
N GLU A 17 1.52 -4.37 0.78
CA GLU A 17 0.92 -5.06 -0.34
C GLU A 17 -0.38 -5.72 0.11
N LEU A 18 -1.50 -5.30 -0.48
CA LEU A 18 -2.79 -5.97 -0.41
C LEU A 18 -2.80 -7.13 -1.41
N ARG A 19 -3.25 -8.30 -0.96
CA ARG A 19 -3.17 -9.58 -1.67
C ARG A 19 -4.55 -10.18 -1.85
N ILE A 20 -5.14 -9.94 -3.02
CA ILE A 20 -6.44 -10.50 -3.40
C ILE A 20 -6.22 -11.65 -4.38
N ASN A 21 -6.89 -12.77 -4.14
CA ASN A 21 -6.91 -13.90 -5.05
C ASN A 21 -8.37 -14.23 -5.36
N THR A 22 -8.77 -14.13 -6.62
CA THR A 22 -10.14 -14.41 -7.08
C THR A 22 -10.06 -15.16 -8.41
N GLU A 23 -10.73 -16.31 -8.54
CA GLU A 23 -10.90 -17.00 -9.83
C GLU A 23 -9.61 -17.14 -10.68
N GLY A 24 -8.50 -17.55 -10.05
CA GLY A 24 -7.20 -17.69 -10.73
C GLY A 24 -6.46 -16.38 -11.03
N ILE A 25 -7.03 -15.23 -10.66
CA ILE A 25 -6.42 -13.91 -10.71
C ILE A 25 -5.75 -13.60 -9.38
N PHE A 26 -4.44 -13.32 -9.43
CA PHE A 26 -3.63 -12.95 -8.27
C PHE A 26 -3.39 -11.44 -8.27
N ALA A 27 -4.40 -10.65 -7.89
CA ALA A 27 -4.32 -9.20 -7.86
C ALA A 27 -3.52 -8.70 -6.64
N ARG A 28 -2.64 -7.73 -6.87
CA ARG A 28 -1.82 -7.11 -5.83
C ARG A 28 -1.95 -5.61 -5.91
N SER A 29 -2.04 -4.94 -4.78
CA SER A 29 -2.05 -3.48 -4.71
C SER A 29 -1.06 -3.01 -3.66
N LEU A 30 -0.24 -2.01 -4.00
CA LEU A 30 0.63 -1.36 -3.03
C LEU A 30 -0.09 -0.17 -2.41
N PHE A 31 0.13 0.03 -1.11
CA PHE A 31 -0.47 1.12 -0.36
C PHE A 31 0.41 1.58 0.81
N PHE A 32 0.10 2.76 1.33
CA PHE A 32 0.69 3.29 2.56
C PHE A 32 -0.37 3.99 3.41
N ARG A 33 -0.11 4.10 4.72
CA ARG A 33 -0.92 4.88 5.66
C ARG A 33 -0.47 6.34 5.63
N LEU A 34 -1.41 7.28 5.62
CA LEU A 34 -1.13 8.70 5.84
C LEU A 34 -0.94 8.95 7.35
N GLU A 35 0.15 9.63 7.70
CA GLU A 35 0.53 9.87 9.11
C GLU A 35 -0.28 11.00 9.77
N LYS A 36 -0.99 11.84 9.00
CA LYS A 36 -1.89 12.89 9.54
C LYS A 36 -3.13 13.10 8.67
N ALA A 37 -4.27 12.71 9.19
CA ALA A 37 -5.58 13.29 8.88
C ALA A 37 -6.30 13.44 10.23
N ASN A 38 -6.38 14.68 10.71
CA ASN A 38 -7.10 15.16 11.89
C ASN A 38 -6.33 15.06 13.22
N GLU A 39 -5.49 16.08 13.45
CA GLU A 39 -5.28 16.68 14.78
C GLU A 39 -6.34 17.78 14.98
N GLU A 40 -7.60 17.47 14.70
CA GLU A 40 -8.73 18.31 15.13
C GLU A 40 -9.52 17.48 16.14
N GLU A 41 -9.68 18.10 17.31
CA GLU A 41 -10.26 17.57 18.53
C GLU A 41 -11.59 16.83 18.29
N ASP A 42 -11.81 15.77 19.06
CA ASP A 42 -13.08 15.05 19.26
C ASP A 42 -13.61 14.12 18.16
N ASN A 43 -12.89 13.84 17.08
CA ASN A 43 -13.28 12.77 16.16
C ASN A 43 -12.19 11.70 16.04
N VAL A 44 -12.52 10.45 16.40
CA VAL A 44 -11.72 9.25 16.16
C VAL A 44 -11.58 9.05 14.65
N ALA A 45 -10.74 9.84 13.99
CA ALA A 45 -10.57 9.82 12.57
C ALA A 45 -9.92 8.49 12.18
N SER A 46 -10.68 7.68 11.45
CA SER A 46 -10.20 6.40 10.95
C SER A 46 -8.93 6.62 10.11
N PRO A 47 -7.90 5.75 10.25
CA PRO A 47 -6.66 5.92 9.52
C PRO A 47 -6.89 5.93 8.00
N THR A 48 -6.39 6.95 7.32
CA THR A 48 -6.47 7.03 5.86
C THR A 48 -5.35 6.21 5.21
N TYR A 49 -5.72 5.34 4.28
CA TYR A 49 -4.79 4.54 3.48
C TYR A 49 -4.89 4.94 2.01
N ILE A 50 -3.74 5.06 1.35
CA ILE A 50 -3.65 5.44 -0.06
C ILE A 50 -3.13 4.24 -0.85
N ILE A 51 -3.96 3.71 -1.75
CA ILE A 51 -3.55 2.72 -2.74
C ILE A 51 -2.79 3.45 -3.84
N THR A 52 -1.53 3.07 -4.08
CA THR A 52 -0.68 3.72 -5.08
C THR A 52 -0.83 3.09 -6.44
N ASN A 53 -0.78 1.76 -6.55
CA ASN A 53 -0.83 1.03 -7.82
C ASN A 53 -1.32 -0.39 -7.59
N SER A 54 -1.99 -0.92 -8.60
CA SER A 54 -2.47 -2.30 -8.67
C SER A 54 -1.86 -3.02 -9.86
N PHE A 55 -1.55 -4.31 -9.71
CA PHE A 55 -0.95 -5.14 -10.73
C PHE A 55 -1.33 -6.62 -10.55
N LYS A 56 -1.36 -7.39 -11.65
CA LYS A 56 -1.48 -8.84 -11.61
C LYS A 56 -0.13 -9.45 -11.24
N LYS A 57 -0.08 -10.31 -10.22
CA LYS A 57 1.12 -11.05 -9.83
C LYS A 57 1.53 -11.99 -10.96
N LYS A 58 2.73 -11.78 -11.50
CA LYS A 58 3.38 -12.68 -12.48
C LYS A 58 4.44 -13.58 -11.84
N THR A 59 5.08 -13.12 -10.76
CA THR A 59 6.15 -13.84 -10.06
C THR A 59 5.88 -13.89 -8.55
N ASN A 60 6.64 -14.66 -7.77
CA ASN A 60 6.45 -14.75 -6.32
C ASN A 60 6.88 -13.51 -5.53
N LYS A 61 7.76 -12.69 -6.11
CA LYS A 61 8.26 -11.45 -5.50
C LYS A 61 7.48 -10.24 -6.02
N THR A 62 7.29 -9.24 -5.17
CA THR A 62 6.75 -7.94 -5.60
C THR A 62 7.71 -7.32 -6.61
N PRO A 63 7.26 -6.92 -7.82
CA PRO A 63 8.14 -6.35 -8.82
C PRO A 63 8.77 -5.04 -8.34
N SER A 64 10.09 -4.90 -8.51
CA SER A 64 10.84 -3.71 -8.09
C SER A 64 10.34 -2.42 -8.74
N LYS A 65 9.89 -2.50 -10.01
CA LYS A 65 9.29 -1.37 -10.74
C LYS A 65 8.02 -0.86 -10.06
N GLU A 66 7.16 -1.77 -9.62
CA GLU A 66 5.91 -1.42 -8.92
C GLU A 66 6.20 -0.83 -7.53
N LEU A 67 7.20 -1.37 -6.83
CA LEU A 67 7.64 -0.82 -5.54
C LEU A 67 8.24 0.58 -5.67
N LYS A 68 9.12 0.81 -6.66
CA LYS A 68 9.69 2.15 -6.93
C LYS A 68 8.61 3.18 -7.25
N LYS A 69 7.57 2.80 -8.02
CA LYS A 69 6.41 3.66 -8.28
C LYS A 69 5.68 4.04 -6.99
N ALA A 70 5.40 3.06 -6.12
CA ALA A 70 4.73 3.31 -4.85
C ALA A 70 5.53 4.27 -3.95
N ILE A 71 6.85 4.07 -3.83
CA ILE A 71 7.74 4.94 -3.05
C ILE A 71 7.74 6.36 -3.61
N LYS A 72 7.88 6.53 -4.93
CA LYS A 72 7.84 7.85 -5.58
C LYS A 72 6.49 8.55 -5.33
N ARG A 73 5.38 7.83 -5.49
CA ARG A 73 4.04 8.36 -5.22
C ARG A 73 3.88 8.77 -3.77
N LYS A 74 4.30 7.96 -2.80
CA LYS A 74 4.29 8.31 -1.37
C LYS A 74 5.09 9.58 -1.08
N SER A 75 6.30 9.71 -1.65
CA SER A 75 7.12 10.92 -1.49
C SER A 75 6.42 12.16 -2.03
N ASN A 76 5.77 12.06 -3.20
CA ASN A 76 5.02 13.17 -3.77
C ASN A 76 3.80 13.57 -2.94
N TYR A 77 3.18 12.62 -2.23
CA TYR A 77 2.10 12.92 -1.28
C TYR A 77 2.60 13.67 -0.05
N LYS A 78 3.84 13.43 0.42
CA LYS A 78 4.45 14.19 1.51
C LYS A 78 4.81 15.62 1.09
N ASN A 79 5.30 15.83 -0.14
CA ASN A 79 5.77 17.13 -0.62
C ASN A 79 4.66 18.07 -1.14
N LYS A 80 3.40 17.61 -1.26
CA LYS A 80 2.27 18.40 -1.75
C LYS A 80 1.44 19.06 -0.63
N ARG A 81 1.85 18.88 0.62
CA ARG A 81 1.30 19.53 1.81
C ARG A 81 2.43 20.30 2.47
#